data_AF-A0ABD5M0Z1-F1
#
_entry.id   AF-A0ABD5M0Z1-F1
#
_cell.length_a   1.000
_cell.length_b   1.000
_cell.length_c   1.000
_cell.angle_alpha   90.00
_cell.angle_beta   90.00
_cell.angle_gamma   90.00
#
_symmetry.space_group_name_H-M   'P 1'
#
loop_
_entity.id
_entity.type
_entity.pdbx_description
1 polymer ?
#
loop_
_entity_poly.entity_id
_entity_poly.type
_entity_poly.pdbx_seq_one_letter_code
_entity_poly.pdbx_strand_id
1 'polypeptide(L)'
;MIASPLLATALVGGGGALGAASRHAVGLRVEGRRSVLLVNAVGSLALGVVSAAPIGSAATLLFGVGYCGAFTTFSSFAVGTVRAASETGTRAAASVAATNLTAALAAFLLGSYLVAGVFG
;
A
#
# COMPACT_ATOMS: atom_id res chain seq x y z
N MET A 1 -10.38 23.10 -6.04
CA MET A 1 -11.69 22.59 -6.49
C MET A 1 -11.82 21.14 -6.06
N ILE A 2 -12.86 20.80 -5.31
CA ILE A 2 -13.18 19.40 -4.98
C ILE A 2 -13.82 18.79 -6.24
N ALA A 3 -13.34 17.62 -6.67
CA ALA A 3 -13.92 16.93 -7.82
C ALA A 3 -15.42 16.66 -7.58
N SER A 4 -16.23 16.68 -8.63
CA SER A 4 -17.63 16.25 -8.51
C SER A 4 -17.67 14.81 -7.96
N PRO A 5 -18.69 14.43 -7.17
CA PRO A 5 -18.74 13.11 -6.52
C PRO A 5 -18.57 11.95 -7.51
N LEU A 6 -19.13 12.09 -8.72
CA LEU A 6 -19.00 11.12 -9.80
C LEU A 6 -17.54 11.01 -10.27
N LEU A 7 -16.87 12.14 -10.52
CA LEU A 7 -15.46 12.14 -10.91
C LEU A 7 -14.57 11.57 -9.81
N ALA A 8 -14.81 11.94 -8.54
CA ALA A 8 -14.06 11.40 -7.42
C ALA A 8 -14.17 9.86 -7.34
N THR A 9 -15.38 9.35 -7.48
CA THR A 9 -15.65 7.90 -7.47
C THR A 9 -14.97 7.20 -8.67
N ALA A 10 -15.04 7.81 -9.86
CA ALA A 10 -14.38 7.28 -11.05
C ALA A 10 -12.85 7.22 -10.91
N LEU A 11 -12.25 8.25 -10.31
CA LEU A 11 -10.81 8.30 -10.05
C LEU A 11 -10.39 7.22 -9.04
N VAL A 12 -11.10 7.10 -7.91
CA VAL A 12 -10.84 6.06 -6.91
C VAL A 12 -11.00 4.67 -7.51
N GLY A 13 -12.08 4.44 -8.26
CA GLY A 13 -12.36 3.15 -8.91
C GLY A 13 -11.31 2.79 -9.98
N GLY A 14 -10.95 3.73 -10.84
CA GLY A 14 -9.92 3.54 -11.86
C GLY A 14 -8.55 3.25 -11.27
N GLY A 15 -8.14 4.03 -10.25
CA GLY A 15 -6.91 3.78 -9.51
C GLY A 15 -6.94 2.43 -8.80
N GLY A 16 -8.07 2.11 -8.17
CA GLY A 16 -8.29 0.84 -7.47
C GLY A 16 -8.17 -0.37 -8.38
N ALA A 17 -8.75 -0.32 -9.58
CA ALA A 17 -8.63 -1.38 -10.57
C ALA A 17 -7.16 -1.62 -10.98
N LEU A 18 -6.41 -0.54 -11.25
CA LEU A 18 -4.99 -0.62 -11.58
C LEU A 18 -4.14 -1.14 -10.41
N GLY A 19 -4.43 -0.69 -9.19
CA GLY A 19 -3.74 -1.14 -7.98
C GLY A 19 -3.98 -2.62 -7.71
N ALA A 20 -5.23 -3.08 -7.81
CA ALA A 20 -5.59 -4.49 -7.65
C ALA A 20 -4.95 -5.38 -8.73
N ALA A 21 -4.97 -4.95 -10.00
CA ALA A 21 -4.33 -5.67 -11.10
C ALA A 21 -2.80 -5.77 -10.89
N SER A 22 -2.16 -4.68 -10.45
CA SER A 22 -0.73 -4.66 -10.15
C SER A 22 -0.39 -5.60 -8.98
N ARG A 23 -1.18 -5.57 -7.90
CA ARG A 23 -1.01 -6.48 -6.76
C ARG A 23 -1.16 -7.94 -7.21
N HIS A 24 -2.14 -8.23 -8.05
CA HIS A 24 -2.33 -9.57 -8.60
C HIS A 24 -1.11 -10.01 -9.43
N ALA A 25 -0.59 -9.14 -10.31
CA ALA A 25 0.59 -9.43 -11.12
C ALA A 25 1.86 -9.71 -10.29
N VAL A 26 2.02 -9.03 -9.14
CA VAL A 26 3.06 -9.35 -8.15
C VAL A 26 2.79 -10.71 -7.50
N GLY A 27 1.55 -10.99 -7.14
CA GLY A 27 1.12 -12.29 -6.60
C GLY A 27 1.38 -13.48 -7.51
N LEU A 28 1.42 -13.26 -8.83
CA LEU A 28 1.78 -14.29 -9.82
C LEU A 28 3.29 -14.58 -9.89
N ARG A 29 4.13 -13.71 -9.33
CA ARG A 29 5.61 -13.80 -9.42
C ARG A 29 6.29 -14.01 -8.08
N VAL A 30 5.64 -13.58 -6.99
CA VAL A 30 6.14 -13.67 -5.63
C VAL A 30 5.10 -14.38 -4.79
N GLU A 31 5.51 -15.45 -4.13
CA GLU A 31 4.61 -16.33 -3.40
C GLU A 31 4.44 -15.95 -1.92
N GLY A 32 3.26 -16.29 -1.39
CA GLY A 32 2.97 -16.27 0.04
C GLY A 32 3.23 -14.94 0.74
N ARG A 33 3.85 -15.01 1.93
CA ARG A 33 4.05 -13.85 2.81
C ARG A 33 4.99 -12.79 2.22
N ARG A 34 5.93 -13.19 1.35
CA ARG A 34 6.86 -12.27 0.67
C ARG A 34 6.12 -11.35 -0.29
N SER A 35 5.09 -11.87 -0.95
CA SER A 35 4.24 -11.09 -1.85
C SER A 35 3.54 -9.95 -1.11
N VAL A 36 2.90 -10.28 0.02
CA VAL A 36 2.18 -9.33 0.86
C VAL A 36 3.12 -8.26 1.42
N LEU A 37 4.29 -8.67 1.93
CA LEU A 37 5.30 -7.73 2.42
C LEU A 37 5.75 -6.77 1.31
N LEU A 38 6.01 -7.29 0.11
CA LEU A 38 6.49 -6.50 -1.03
C LEU A 38 5.44 -5.47 -1.47
N VAL A 39 4.19 -5.89 -1.70
CA VAL A 39 3.14 -4.96 -2.15
C VAL A 39 2.81 -3.92 -1.09
N ASN A 40 2.84 -4.28 0.20
CA ASN A 40 2.64 -3.34 1.29
C ASN A 40 3.81 -2.34 1.38
N ALA A 41 5.06 -2.79 1.34
CA ALA A 41 6.21 -1.89 1.41
C ALA A 41 6.29 -0.95 0.20
N VAL A 42 6.20 -1.48 -1.03
CA VAL A 42 6.25 -0.67 -2.25
C VAL A 42 5.04 0.26 -2.36
N GLY A 43 3.84 -0.23 -1.99
CA GLY A 43 2.64 0.60 -1.97
C GLY A 43 2.71 1.71 -0.93
N SER A 44 3.26 1.43 0.25
CA SER A 44 3.49 2.45 1.28
C SER A 44 4.54 3.48 0.87
N LEU A 45 5.61 3.08 0.17
CA LEU A 45 6.57 4.01 -0.42
C LEU A 45 5.88 4.98 -1.39
N ALA A 46 5.12 4.43 -2.33
CA ALA A 46 4.36 5.22 -3.30
C ALA A 46 3.34 6.14 -2.61
N LEU A 47 2.67 5.65 -1.56
CA LEU A 47 1.74 6.44 -0.78
C LEU A 47 2.45 7.61 -0.07
N GLY A 48 3.64 7.40 0.47
CA GLY A 48 4.45 8.47 1.07
C GLY A 48 4.77 9.57 0.06
N VAL A 49 5.19 9.20 -1.15
CA VAL A 49 5.43 10.16 -2.24
C VAL A 49 4.15 10.92 -2.57
N VAL A 50 3.03 10.20 -2.78
CA VAL A 50 1.73 10.81 -3.13
C VAL A 50 1.20 11.72 -2.03
N SER A 51 1.41 11.37 -0.76
CA SER A 51 0.97 12.16 0.39
C SER A 51 1.78 13.44 0.58
N ALA A 52 3.08 13.43 0.27
CA ALA A 52 3.95 14.59 0.42
C ALA A 52 3.96 15.51 -0.80
N ALA A 53 3.64 15.00 -2.00
CA ALA A 53 3.76 15.76 -3.24
C ALA A 53 2.58 16.73 -3.47
N PRO A 54 2.81 17.94 -4.01
CA PRO A 54 1.77 18.93 -4.26
C PRO A 54 0.97 18.64 -5.56
N ILE A 55 0.40 17.43 -5.67
CA ILE A 55 -0.20 16.92 -6.92
C ILE A 55 -1.71 17.18 -7.07
N GLY A 56 -2.35 17.82 -6.08
CA GLY A 56 -3.77 18.16 -6.10
C GLY A 56 -4.73 16.99 -5.87
N SER A 57 -5.99 17.32 -5.58
CA SER A 57 -6.99 16.37 -5.06
C SER A 57 -7.32 15.21 -6.01
N ALA A 58 -7.41 15.46 -7.31
CA ALA A 58 -7.72 14.41 -8.29
C ALA A 58 -6.63 13.33 -8.35
N ALA A 59 -5.36 13.73 -8.35
CA ALA A 59 -4.24 12.80 -8.35
C ALA A 59 -4.13 12.06 -7.00
N THR A 60 -4.39 12.73 -5.87
CA THR A 60 -4.46 12.06 -4.56
C THR A 60 -5.55 11.00 -4.50
N LEU A 61 -6.73 11.25 -5.08
CA LEU A 61 -7.80 10.26 -5.16
C LEU A 61 -7.43 9.07 -6.04
N LEU A 62 -6.86 9.33 -7.23
CA LEU A 62 -6.47 8.28 -8.17
C LEU A 62 -5.33 7.42 -7.64
N PHE A 63 -4.22 8.04 -7.21
CA PHE A 63 -3.01 7.33 -6.85
C PHE A 63 -2.95 6.95 -5.36
N GLY A 64 -3.42 7.82 -4.47
CA GLY A 64 -3.39 7.57 -3.03
C GLY A 64 -4.52 6.64 -2.60
N VAL A 65 -5.76 7.11 -2.74
CA VAL A 65 -6.95 6.34 -2.31
C VAL A 65 -7.20 5.13 -3.22
N GLY A 66 -7.18 5.32 -4.53
CA GLY A 66 -7.41 4.25 -5.50
C GLY A 66 -6.24 3.27 -5.57
N TYR A 67 -5.16 3.67 -6.26
CA TYR A 67 -4.05 2.76 -6.58
C TYR A 67 -3.35 2.20 -5.34
N CYS A 68 -2.80 3.05 -4.46
CA CYS A 68 -2.08 2.57 -3.27
C CYS A 68 -3.02 1.82 -2.32
N GLY A 69 -4.28 2.27 -2.17
CA GLY A 69 -5.28 1.59 -1.38
C GLY A 69 -5.58 0.16 -1.83
N ALA A 70 -5.65 -0.09 -3.15
CA ALA A 70 -5.93 -1.42 -3.70
C ALA A 70 -4.66 -2.28 -3.97
N PHE A 71 -3.51 -1.62 -4.15
CA PHE A 71 -2.22 -2.27 -4.33
C PHE A 71 -1.67 -2.83 -3.02
N THR A 72 -1.86 -2.11 -1.90
CA THR A 72 -1.60 -2.64 -0.56
C THR A 72 -2.74 -3.56 -0.10
N THR A 73 -2.50 -4.38 0.92
CA THR A 73 -3.54 -5.29 1.45
C THR A 73 -3.35 -5.57 2.95
N PHE A 74 -4.32 -5.11 3.73
CA PHE A 74 -4.42 -5.50 5.15
C PHE A 74 -5.05 -6.89 5.33
N SER A 75 -6.01 -7.27 4.48
CA SER A 75 -6.73 -8.54 4.61
C SER A 75 -5.81 -9.75 4.41
N SER A 76 -4.96 -9.72 3.37
CA SER A 76 -3.98 -10.79 3.13
C SER A 76 -2.91 -10.85 4.22
N PHE A 77 -2.50 -9.69 4.73
CA PHE A 77 -1.61 -9.57 5.88
C PHE A 77 -2.22 -10.20 7.15
N ALA A 78 -3.48 -9.90 7.45
CA ALA A 78 -4.19 -10.42 8.62
C ALA A 78 -4.32 -11.94 8.55
N VAL A 79 -4.75 -12.48 7.40
CA VAL A 79 -4.83 -13.94 7.18
C VAL A 79 -3.46 -14.60 7.34
N GLY A 80 -2.41 -14.01 6.77
CA GLY A 80 -1.04 -14.53 6.90
C GLY A 80 -0.53 -14.53 8.35
N THR A 81 -0.90 -13.51 9.13
CA THR A 81 -0.55 -13.37 10.54
C THR A 81 -1.31 -14.38 11.42
N VAL A 82 -2.61 -14.56 11.17
CA VAL A 82 -3.44 -15.57 11.87
C VAL A 82 -2.94 -16.97 11.57
N ARG A 83 -2.62 -17.28 10.30
CA ARG A 83 -2.02 -18.58 9.94
C ARG A 83 -0.69 -18.82 10.65
N ALA A 84 0.17 -17.80 10.74
CA ALA A 84 1.41 -17.91 11.49
C ALA A 84 1.17 -18.23 12.97
N ALA A 85 0.12 -17.63 13.58
CA ALA A 85 -0.27 -17.92 14.96
C ALA A 85 -0.72 -19.36 15.13
N SER A 86 -1.57 -19.87 14.22
CA SER A 86 -2.12 -21.22 14.32
C SER A 86 -1.11 -22.32 13.98
N GLU A 87 -0.19 -22.07 13.05
CA GLU A 87 0.76 -23.09 12.55
C GLU A 87 2.06 -23.12 13.35
N THR A 88 2.54 -21.98 13.86
CA THR A 88 3.88 -21.85 14.46
C THR A 88 3.85 -21.17 15.82
N GLY A 89 2.72 -20.58 16.21
CA GLY A 89 2.55 -19.91 17.50
C GLY A 89 2.67 -18.39 17.46
N THR A 90 2.39 -17.76 18.60
CA THR A 90 2.23 -16.31 18.75
C THR A 90 3.49 -15.52 18.39
N ARG A 91 4.69 -16.05 18.65
CA ARG A 91 5.95 -15.40 18.28
C ARG A 91 6.11 -15.26 16.77
N ALA A 92 5.69 -16.26 16.00
CA ALA A 92 5.73 -16.20 14.54
C ALA A 92 4.75 -15.15 14.00
N ALA A 93 3.54 -15.10 14.55
CA ALA A 93 2.57 -14.06 14.21
C ALA A 93 3.10 -12.66 14.51
N ALA A 94 3.68 -12.46 15.70
CA ALA A 94 4.30 -11.19 16.08
C ALA A 94 5.42 -10.79 15.11
N SER A 95 6.26 -11.74 14.67
CA SER A 95 7.32 -11.46 13.69
C SER A 95 6.78 -11.02 12.32
N VAL A 96 5.71 -11.67 11.83
CA VAL A 96 5.05 -11.29 10.57
C VAL A 96 4.43 -9.90 10.68
N ALA A 97 3.72 -9.64 11.79
CA ALA A 97 3.12 -8.35 12.08
C ALA A 97 4.15 -7.22 12.15
N ALA A 98 5.18 -7.39 12.97
CA ALA A 98 6.23 -6.41 13.15
C ALA A 98 7.00 -6.14 11.86
N THR A 99 7.35 -7.20 11.10
CA THR A 99 8.09 -7.04 9.83
C THR A 99 7.29 -6.26 8.81
N ASN A 100 6.00 -6.59 8.63
CA ASN A 100 5.16 -5.87 7.67
C ASN A 100 4.93 -4.41 8.10
N LEU A 101 4.65 -4.18 9.38
CA LEU A 101 4.42 -2.83 9.91
C LEU A 101 5.67 -1.95 9.79
N THR A 102 6.82 -2.44 10.23
CA THR A 102 8.08 -1.69 10.17
C THR A 102 8.50 -1.40 8.74
N ALA A 103 8.39 -2.38 7.83
CA ALA A 103 8.70 -2.17 6.42
C ALA A 103 7.76 -1.14 5.77
N ALA A 104 6.45 -1.22 6.02
CA ALA A 104 5.47 -0.28 5.49
C ALA A 104 5.69 1.14 6.01
N LEU A 105 5.92 1.31 7.32
CA LEU A 105 6.19 2.63 7.91
C LEU A 105 7.51 3.22 7.41
N ALA A 106 8.59 2.44 7.40
CA ALA A 106 9.88 2.90 6.89
C ALA A 106 9.78 3.31 5.42
N ALA A 107 9.09 2.52 4.60
CA ALA A 107 8.85 2.83 3.20
C ALA A 107 8.03 4.11 3.01
N PHE A 108 6.93 4.28 3.76
CA PHE A 108 6.13 5.51 3.72
C PHE A 108 6.93 6.76 4.10
N LEU A 109 7.71 6.67 5.18
CA LEU A 109 8.56 7.78 5.64
C LEU A 109 9.65 8.10 4.60
N LEU A 110 10.29 7.08 4.03
CA LEU A 110 11.25 7.27 2.96
C LEU A 110 10.62 7.95 1.73
N GLY A 111 9.44 7.51 1.31
CA GLY A 111 8.72 8.10 0.18
C GLY A 111 8.38 9.57 0.42
N SER A 112 7.88 9.87 1.62
CA SER A 112 7.60 11.24 2.04
C SER A 112 8.88 12.11 2.06
N TYR A 113 9.98 11.57 2.58
CA TYR A 113 11.27 12.26 2.67
C TYR A 113 11.86 12.57 1.29
N LEU A 114 11.76 11.65 0.33
CA LEU A 114 12.25 11.86 -1.04
C LEU A 114 11.59 13.06 -1.72
N VAL A 115 10.32 13.31 -1.42
CA VAL A 115 9.60 14.50 -1.91
C VAL A 115 10.07 15.75 -1.17
N ALA A 116 10.19 15.68 0.15
CA ALA A 116 10.67 16.81 0.95
C ALA A 116 12.07 17.28 0.52
N GLY A 117 12.96 16.37 0.13
CA GLY A 117 14.30 16.72 -0.39
C GLY A 117 14.30 17.39 -1.78
N VAL A 118 13.19 17.36 -2.52
CA VAL A 118 13.06 17.97 -3.86
C VAL A 118 12.35 19.33 -3.79
N PHE A 119 11.43 19.50 -2.83
CA PHE A 119 10.61 20.70 -2.67
C PHE A 119 10.94 21.54 -1.43
N GLY A 120 11.90 21.10 -0.62
CA GLY A 120 12.40 21.78 0.59
C GLY A 120 13.52 22.75 0.33
#